data_AF-A0A6I4U4D4-F1
#
_entry.id   AF-A0A6I4U4D4-F1
#
_cell.length_a   1.000
_cell.length_b   1.000
_cell.length_c   1.000
_cell.angle_alpha   90.00
_cell.angle_beta   90.00
_cell.angle_gamma   90.00
#
_symmetry.space_group_name_H-M   'P 1'
#
loop_
_entity.id
_entity.type
_entity.pdbx_description
1 polymer ?
#
loop_
_entity_poly.entity_id
_entity_poly.type
_entity_poly.pdbx_seq_one_letter_code
_entity_poly.pdbx_strand_id
1 'polypeptide(L)'
;MFGKMIAGVLASGALLATAGASATPSTDRETASELEQTLRAAANEVEAAVRESVKASAGAMAEGADGMLEGADEMESGADEMAEYARKLRSREFRLSEVERINAEGSWGRDEPITEQDLIDAIPALEGAVVDMREGAKDMRKSAEEMRRTAREMADDART
;
A
#
# COMPACT_ATOMS: atom_id res chain seq x y z
N MET A 1 -10.12 -0.01 14.05
CA MET A 1 -9.65 0.31 12.69
C MET A 1 -9.40 -1.01 11.99
N PHE A 2 -9.95 -1.41 10.86
CA PHE A 2 -10.98 -0.94 9.94
C PHE A 2 -11.62 -2.23 9.44
N GLY A 3 -12.94 -2.35 9.47
CA GLY A 3 -13.58 -3.63 9.14
C GLY A 3 -15.07 -3.48 8.98
N LYS A 4 -15.49 -2.71 7.97
CA LYS A 4 -16.85 -2.81 7.43
C LYS A 4 -16.77 -2.68 5.91
N MET A 5 -16.65 -3.83 5.26
CA MET A 5 -17.03 -4.02 3.87
C MET A 5 -18.51 -3.65 3.74
N ILE A 6 -18.80 -2.78 2.78
CA ILE A 6 -20.16 -2.53 2.32
C ILE A 6 -20.56 -3.73 1.47
N ALA A 7 -21.22 -4.69 2.11
CA ALA A 7 -22.04 -5.69 1.46
C ALA A 7 -23.47 -5.15 1.37
N GLY A 8 -24.06 -5.19 0.18
CA GLY A 8 -25.52 -5.10 0.05
C GLY A 8 -26.02 -4.13 -1.02
N VAL A 9 -25.91 -4.54 -2.28
CA VAL A 9 -26.96 -4.23 -3.26
C VAL A 9 -27.35 -5.54 -3.94
N LEU A 10 -28.08 -6.38 -3.20
CA LEU A 10 -28.92 -7.42 -3.77
C LEU A 10 -30.25 -6.75 -4.12
N ALA A 11 -30.34 -6.21 -5.33
CA ALA A 11 -31.59 -5.70 -5.85
C ALA A 11 -32.50 -6.88 -6.20
N SER A 12 -33.50 -7.08 -5.35
CA SER A 12 -34.74 -7.80 -5.61
C SER A 12 -35.28 -7.50 -7.00
N GLY A 13 -35.59 -8.55 -7.76
CA GLY A 13 -36.26 -8.39 -9.05
C GLY A 13 -36.48 -9.68 -9.83
N ALA A 14 -37.04 -10.72 -9.20
CA ALA A 14 -37.57 -11.87 -9.94
C ALA A 14 -38.89 -12.33 -9.31
N LEU A 15 -39.97 -11.67 -9.70
CA LEU A 15 -41.34 -12.12 -9.48
C LEU A 15 -42.05 -12.02 -10.83
N LEU A 16 -42.30 -13.15 -11.51
CA LEU A 16 -43.65 -13.60 -11.92
C LEU A 16 -43.67 -14.71 -13.00
N ALA A 17 -44.67 -15.56 -12.80
CA ALA A 17 -45.55 -16.22 -13.77
C ALA A 17 -45.07 -17.49 -14.49
N THR A 18 -45.56 -18.61 -13.97
CA THR A 18 -45.77 -19.88 -14.67
C THR A 18 -46.77 -19.73 -15.83
N ALA A 19 -46.38 -20.33 -16.95
CA ALA A 19 -47.10 -20.68 -18.18
C ALA A 19 -48.64 -20.59 -18.22
N GLY A 20 -49.14 -19.95 -19.30
CA GLY A 20 -50.52 -20.03 -19.77
C GLY A 20 -50.73 -19.49 -21.19
N ALA A 21 -50.71 -20.41 -22.17
CA ALA A 21 -51.45 -20.43 -23.46
C ALA A 21 -51.53 -19.23 -24.44
N SER A 22 -51.36 -19.59 -25.73
CA SER A 22 -51.64 -18.87 -26.99
C SER A 22 -50.67 -17.77 -27.44
N ALA A 23 -49.62 -18.22 -28.15
CA ALA A 23 -48.65 -17.38 -28.83
C ALA A 23 -49.24 -16.76 -30.11
N THR A 24 -49.38 -15.43 -30.11
CA THR A 24 -49.29 -14.61 -31.32
C THR A 24 -47.81 -14.34 -31.61
N PRO A 25 -47.28 -14.59 -32.82
CA PRO A 25 -45.84 -14.53 -33.14
C PRO A 25 -45.21 -13.12 -33.09
N SER A 26 -45.96 -12.09 -32.73
CA SER A 26 -45.49 -10.72 -32.51
C SER A 26 -45.03 -10.47 -31.06
N THR A 27 -45.70 -11.07 -30.07
CA THR A 27 -45.45 -10.81 -28.63
C THR A 27 -44.16 -11.47 -28.13
N ASP A 28 -43.81 -12.63 -28.68
CA ASP A 28 -42.55 -13.33 -28.37
C ASP A 28 -41.32 -12.60 -28.91
N ARG A 29 -41.45 -11.84 -30.01
CA ARG A 29 -40.35 -11.02 -30.57
C ARG A 29 -40.14 -9.73 -29.81
N GLU A 30 -41.22 -9.10 -29.36
CA GLU A 30 -41.18 -7.85 -28.60
C GLU A 30 -40.54 -8.08 -27.22
N THR A 31 -40.96 -9.13 -26.53
CA THR A 31 -40.36 -9.56 -25.24
C THR A 31 -38.90 -9.99 -25.38
N ALA A 32 -38.53 -10.69 -26.46
CA ALA A 32 -37.12 -11.01 -26.74
C ALA A 32 -36.27 -9.76 -27.00
N SER A 33 -36.80 -8.78 -27.73
CA SER A 33 -36.12 -7.50 -28.00
C SER A 33 -35.95 -6.65 -26.74
N GLU A 34 -36.95 -6.60 -25.87
CA GLU A 34 -36.86 -5.90 -24.57
C GLU A 34 -35.84 -6.57 -23.65
N LEU A 35 -35.78 -7.91 -23.63
CA LEU A 35 -34.79 -8.65 -22.86
C LEU A 35 -33.37 -8.39 -23.40
N GLU A 36 -33.17 -8.40 -24.72
CA GLU A 36 -31.88 -8.07 -25.33
C GLU A 36 -31.43 -6.64 -25.02
N GLN A 37 -32.34 -5.66 -25.08
CA GLN A 37 -32.04 -4.29 -24.68
C GLN A 37 -31.67 -4.19 -23.20
N THR A 38 -32.42 -4.88 -22.34
CA THR A 38 -32.13 -4.91 -20.90
C THR A 38 -30.77 -5.55 -20.61
N LEU A 39 -30.45 -6.67 -21.27
CA LEU A 39 -29.16 -7.34 -21.12
C LEU A 39 -28.00 -6.49 -21.65
N ARG A 40 -28.18 -5.77 -22.76
CA ARG A 40 -27.16 -4.82 -23.27
C ARG A 40 -26.97 -3.64 -22.32
N ALA A 41 -28.04 -3.08 -21.79
CA ALA A 41 -27.96 -1.99 -20.81
C ALA A 41 -27.24 -2.44 -19.54
N ALA A 42 -27.59 -3.62 -19.01
CA ALA A 42 -26.91 -4.21 -17.86
C ALA A 42 -25.44 -4.52 -18.13
N ALA A 43 -25.11 -5.04 -19.32
CA ALA A 43 -23.72 -5.29 -19.73
C ALA A 43 -22.90 -3.98 -19.77
N ASN A 44 -23.45 -2.91 -20.34
CA ASN A 44 -22.78 -1.60 -20.39
C ASN A 44 -22.59 -1.02 -18.98
N GLU A 45 -23.55 -1.20 -18.08
CA GLU A 45 -23.44 -0.74 -16.68
C GLU A 45 -22.35 -1.52 -15.92
N VAL A 46 -22.30 -2.84 -16.11
CA VAL A 46 -21.24 -3.67 -15.53
C VAL A 46 -19.86 -3.28 -16.09
N GLU A 47 -19.74 -3.05 -17.39
CA GLU A 47 -18.49 -2.59 -18.02
C GLU A 47 -18.05 -1.24 -17.46
N ALA A 48 -18.97 -0.28 -17.32
CA ALA A 48 -18.69 1.02 -16.72
C ALA A 48 -18.23 0.89 -15.26
N ALA A 49 -18.89 0.06 -14.46
CA ALA A 49 -18.53 -0.20 -13.07
C ALA A 49 -17.15 -0.86 -12.94
N VAL A 50 -16.83 -1.83 -13.81
CA VAL A 50 -15.50 -2.46 -13.86
C VAL A 50 -14.42 -1.44 -14.20
N ARG A 51 -14.63 -0.60 -15.23
CA ARG A 51 -13.66 0.45 -15.60
C ARG A 51 -13.42 1.43 -14.45
N GLU A 52 -14.47 1.84 -13.75
CA GLU A 52 -14.33 2.73 -12.60
C GLU A 52 -13.56 2.07 -11.44
N SER A 53 -13.85 0.80 -11.16
CA SER A 53 -13.11 0.03 -10.16
C SER A 53 -11.61 -0.10 -10.49
N VAL A 54 -11.28 -0.32 -11.78
CA VAL A 54 -9.89 -0.41 -12.23
C VAL A 54 -9.18 0.94 -12.08
N LYS A 55 -9.84 2.05 -12.46
CA LYS A 55 -9.28 3.41 -12.26
C LYS A 55 -9.04 3.72 -10.79
N ALA A 56 -9.98 3.39 -9.91
CA ALA A 56 -9.82 3.59 -8.48
C ALA A 56 -8.64 2.79 -7.92
N SER A 57 -8.49 1.54 -8.37
CA SER A 57 -7.37 0.67 -7.98
C SER A 57 -6.02 1.19 -8.49
N ALA A 58 -5.97 1.65 -9.75
CA ALA A 58 -4.78 2.31 -10.30
C ALA A 58 -4.40 3.57 -9.52
N GLY A 59 -5.39 4.38 -9.14
CA GLY A 59 -5.17 5.56 -8.28
C GLY A 59 -4.57 5.19 -6.92
N ALA A 60 -5.14 4.20 -6.24
CA ALA A 60 -4.63 3.73 -4.95
C ALA A 60 -3.22 3.13 -5.05
N MET A 61 -2.89 2.44 -6.15
CA MET A 61 -1.53 1.94 -6.38
C MET A 61 -0.53 3.07 -6.61
N ALA A 62 -0.92 4.13 -7.32
CA ALA A 62 -0.06 5.30 -7.51
C ALA A 62 0.20 6.02 -6.18
N GLU A 63 -0.83 6.23 -5.36
CA GLU A 63 -0.69 6.82 -4.02
C GLU A 63 0.16 5.94 -3.10
N GLY A 64 -0.05 4.62 -3.12
CA GLY A 64 0.78 3.69 -2.36
C GLY A 64 2.26 3.75 -2.76
N ALA A 65 2.54 3.90 -4.06
CA ALA A 65 3.90 4.07 -4.55
C ALA A 65 4.51 5.41 -4.08
N ASP A 66 3.72 6.48 -4.01
CA ASP A 66 4.19 7.77 -3.49
C ASP A 66 4.58 7.65 -2.01
N GLY A 67 3.75 6.99 -1.19
CA GLY A 67 4.08 6.71 0.21
C GLY A 67 5.31 5.81 0.38
N MET A 68 5.57 4.89 -0.55
CA MET A 68 6.81 4.11 -0.55
C MET A 68 8.05 4.94 -0.87
N LEU A 69 7.93 5.95 -1.74
CA LEU A 69 9.04 6.87 -2.03
C LEU A 69 9.34 7.75 -0.82
N GLU A 70 8.32 8.28 -0.17
CA GLU A 70 8.47 9.05 1.08
C GLU A 70 9.14 8.20 2.16
N GLY A 71 8.67 6.96 2.39
CA GLY A 71 9.30 6.06 3.35
C GLY A 71 10.75 5.69 3.00
N ALA A 72 11.10 5.62 1.72
CA ALA A 72 12.49 5.42 1.30
C ALA A 72 13.37 6.63 1.62
N ASP A 73 12.86 7.84 1.42
CA ASP A 73 13.57 9.09 1.74
C ASP A 73 13.76 9.23 3.26
N GLU A 74 12.75 8.87 4.05
CA GLU A 74 12.85 8.82 5.52
C GLU A 74 13.90 7.81 5.99
N MET A 75 13.95 6.62 5.37
CA MET A 75 15.00 5.63 5.68
C MET A 75 16.40 6.15 5.35
N GLU A 76 16.57 6.84 4.22
CA GLU A 76 17.88 7.39 3.86
C GLU A 76 18.32 8.50 4.83
N SER A 77 17.39 9.38 5.23
CA SER A 77 17.64 10.38 6.26
C SER A 77 18.01 9.74 7.60
N GLY A 78 17.27 8.73 8.03
CA GLY A 78 17.58 7.98 9.27
C GLY A 78 18.93 7.27 9.20
N ALA A 79 19.30 6.76 8.03
CA ALA A 79 20.62 6.14 7.81
C ALA A 79 21.75 7.18 7.92
N ASP A 80 21.54 8.40 7.44
CA ASP A 80 22.53 9.48 7.56
C ASP A 80 22.72 9.94 9.01
N GLU A 81 21.63 10.08 9.77
CA GLU A 81 21.66 10.39 11.20
C GLU A 81 22.39 9.28 11.99
N MET A 82 22.08 8.01 11.70
CA MET A 82 22.72 6.87 12.34
C MET A 82 24.21 6.77 11.99
N ALA A 83 24.58 7.03 10.74
CA ALA A 83 25.97 7.06 10.30
C ALA A 83 26.75 8.19 11.01
N GLU A 84 26.12 9.36 11.17
CA GLU A 84 26.71 10.46 11.94
C GLU A 84 26.89 10.09 13.41
N TYR A 85 25.89 9.47 14.03
CA TYR A 85 25.98 9.00 15.40
C TYR A 85 27.11 7.98 15.60
N ALA A 86 27.19 6.96 14.74
CA ALA A 86 28.27 5.97 14.75
C ALA A 86 29.66 6.61 14.58
N ARG A 87 29.76 7.65 13.74
CA ARG A 87 30.99 8.45 13.60
C ARG A 87 31.32 9.24 14.87
N LYS A 88 30.34 9.88 15.51
CA LYS A 88 30.55 10.61 16.77
C LYS A 88 31.00 9.67 17.90
N LEU A 89 30.45 8.46 17.97
CA LEU A 89 30.86 7.43 18.92
C LEU A 89 32.34 7.01 18.81
N ARG A 90 33.07 7.36 17.74
CA ARG A 90 34.52 7.15 17.69
C ARG A 90 35.29 8.11 18.60
N SER A 91 34.73 9.29 18.91
CA SER A 91 35.29 10.23 19.87
C SER A 91 35.06 9.76 21.30
N ARG A 92 36.12 9.72 22.11
CA ARG A 92 36.01 9.36 23.52
C ARG A 92 35.17 10.36 24.31
N GLU A 93 35.33 11.65 24.04
CA GLU A 93 34.57 12.72 24.71
C GLU A 93 33.06 12.53 24.50
N PHE A 94 32.66 12.28 23.25
CA PHE A 94 31.26 12.05 22.91
C PHE A 94 30.72 10.76 23.57
N ARG A 95 31.49 9.66 23.56
CA ARG A 95 31.08 8.44 24.25
C ARG A 95 30.85 8.65 25.74
N LEU A 96 31.72 9.39 26.42
CA LEU A 96 31.56 9.68 27.84
C LEU A 96 30.29 10.47 28.13
N SER A 97 30.04 11.54 27.37
CA SER A 97 28.81 12.32 27.52
C SER A 97 27.57 11.49 27.22
N GLU A 98 27.67 10.56 26.27
CA GLU A 98 26.55 9.74 25.84
C GLU A 98 26.23 8.63 26.84
N VAL A 99 27.25 8.01 27.46
CA VAL A 99 27.09 7.10 28.59
C VAL A 99 26.36 7.79 29.74
N GLU A 100 26.77 9.02 30.09
CA GLU A 100 26.11 9.79 31.16
C GLU A 100 24.65 10.08 30.81
N ARG A 101 24.39 10.57 29.59
CA ARG A 101 23.04 10.87 29.09
C ARG A 101 22.13 9.64 29.13
N ILE A 102 22.58 8.52 28.54
CA ILE A 102 21.80 7.28 28.46
C ILE A 102 21.50 6.73 29.87
N ASN A 103 22.51 6.68 30.74
CA ASN A 103 22.32 6.15 32.08
C ASN A 103 21.44 7.06 32.96
N ALA A 104 21.37 8.36 32.67
CA ALA A 104 20.45 9.29 33.33
C ALA A 104 18.99 9.14 32.87
N GLU A 105 18.76 8.84 31.58
CA GLU A 105 17.42 8.63 31.01
C GLU A 105 16.81 7.26 31.34
N GLY A 106 17.62 6.36 31.89
CA GLY A 106 17.29 4.96 32.11
C GLY A 106 18.05 4.10 31.11
N SER A 107 18.88 3.20 31.62
CA SER A 107 19.57 2.18 30.84
C SER A 107 18.57 1.47 29.93
N TRP A 108 18.99 1.14 28.70
CA TRP A 108 18.17 0.63 27.58
C TRP A 108 17.45 -0.71 27.89
N GLY A 109 16.50 -0.71 28.83
CA GLY A 109 15.89 -1.92 29.37
C GLY A 109 16.87 -2.88 30.05
N ARG A 110 18.06 -2.40 30.46
CA ARG A 110 19.07 -3.21 31.20
C ARG A 110 19.13 -2.80 32.66
N ASP A 111 19.42 -3.76 33.54
CA ASP A 111 19.61 -3.48 34.95
C ASP A 111 20.98 -2.82 35.22
N GLU A 112 21.98 -3.08 34.37
CA GLU A 112 23.30 -2.46 34.46
C GLU A 112 23.42 -1.16 33.62
N PRO A 113 24.17 -0.17 34.13
CA PRO A 113 24.54 1.01 33.35
C PRO A 113 25.34 0.64 32.11
N ILE A 114 25.09 1.33 31.00
CA ILE A 114 25.88 1.22 29.77
C ILE A 114 27.29 1.77 30.02
N THR A 115 28.30 1.12 29.42
CA THR A 115 29.71 1.53 29.49
C THR A 115 30.21 2.14 28.17
N GLU A 116 31.39 2.76 28.20
CA GLU A 116 32.06 3.22 26.97
C GLU A 116 32.29 2.06 25.99
N GLN A 117 32.60 0.86 26.50
CA GLN A 117 32.89 -0.32 25.68
C GLN A 117 31.65 -0.82 24.96
N ASP A 118 30.49 -0.81 25.62
CA ASP A 118 29.21 -1.17 24.98
C ASP A 118 28.91 -0.26 23.78
N LEU A 119 29.20 1.04 23.90
CA LEU A 119 29.04 1.98 22.79
C LEU A 119 30.05 1.74 21.66
N ILE A 120 31.29 1.34 21.98
CA ILE A 120 32.30 0.95 20.98
C ILE A 120 31.85 -0.31 20.23
N ASP A 121 31.36 -1.31 20.96
CA ASP A 121 30.93 -2.59 20.42
C ASP A 121 29.65 -2.46 19.57
N ALA A 122 28.85 -1.41 19.82
CA ALA A 122 27.68 -1.08 19.02
C ALA A 122 28.03 -0.45 17.64
N ILE A 123 29.22 0.14 17.47
CA ILE A 123 29.58 0.86 16.23
C ILE A 123 29.43 -0.03 14.98
N PRO A 124 29.98 -1.25 14.92
CA PRO A 124 29.83 -2.09 13.73
C PRO A 124 28.37 -2.45 13.44
N ALA A 125 27.54 -2.63 14.47
CA ALA A 125 26.12 -2.93 14.30
C ALA A 125 25.35 -1.72 13.75
N LEU A 126 25.65 -0.50 14.24
CA LEU A 126 25.10 0.73 13.70
C LEU A 126 25.51 0.93 12.23
N GLU A 127 26.77 0.69 11.90
CA GLU A 127 27.25 0.80 10.51
C GLU A 127 26.61 -0.23 9.59
N GLY A 128 26.38 -1.46 10.07
CA GLY A 128 25.61 -2.47 9.36
C GLY A 128 24.16 -2.04 9.12
N ALA A 129 23.49 -1.54 10.16
CA ALA A 129 22.11 -1.05 10.06
C ALA A 129 21.98 0.12 9.05
N VAL A 130 22.97 1.02 8.96
CA VAL A 130 23.01 2.07 7.92
C VAL A 130 23.02 1.49 6.52
N VAL A 131 23.79 0.43 6.27
CA VAL A 131 23.84 -0.25 4.98
C VAL A 131 22.48 -0.87 4.67
N ASP A 132 21.90 -1.60 5.63
CA ASP A 132 20.60 -2.25 5.48
C ASP A 132 19.47 -1.24 5.21
N MET A 133 19.48 -0.10 5.90
CA MET A 133 18.51 0.97 5.68
C MET A 133 18.61 1.56 4.27
N ARG A 134 19.83 1.75 3.75
CA ARG A 134 20.05 2.27 2.39
C ARG A 134 19.65 1.26 1.32
N GLU A 135 19.90 -0.03 1.55
CA GLU A 135 19.41 -1.09 0.67
C GLU A 135 17.88 -1.17 0.69
N GLY A 136 17.27 -1.12 1.88
CA GLY A 136 15.82 -1.06 2.05
C GLY A 136 15.17 0.12 1.31
N ALA A 137 15.74 1.32 1.44
CA ALA A 137 15.28 2.50 0.71
C ALA A 137 15.35 2.30 -0.81
N LYS A 138 16.44 1.71 -1.33
CA LYS A 138 16.59 1.39 -2.75
C LYS A 138 15.53 0.39 -3.23
N ASP A 139 15.26 -0.65 -2.47
CA ASP A 139 14.27 -1.67 -2.82
C ASP A 139 12.84 -1.10 -2.78
N MET A 140 12.55 -0.20 -1.84
CA MET A 140 11.29 0.54 -1.79
C MET A 140 11.10 1.41 -3.02
N ARG A 141 12.13 2.16 -3.45
CA ARG A 141 12.07 2.98 -4.67
C ARG A 141 11.78 2.14 -5.90
N LYS A 142 12.48 1.01 -6.05
CA LYS A 142 12.24 0.07 -7.15
C LYS A 142 10.79 -0.46 -7.14
N SER A 143 10.31 -0.85 -5.97
CA SER A 143 8.94 -1.36 -5.81
C SER A 143 7.89 -0.28 -6.13
N ALA A 144 8.14 0.96 -5.71
CA ALA A 144 7.30 2.10 -6.04
C ALA A 144 7.26 2.38 -7.56
N GLU A 145 8.41 2.28 -8.24
CA GLU A 145 8.47 2.41 -9.70
C GLU A 145 7.66 1.32 -10.41
N GLU A 146 7.77 0.07 -9.95
CA GLU A 146 7.00 -1.06 -10.47
C GLU A 146 5.49 -0.88 -10.24
N MET A 147 5.09 -0.40 -9.06
CA MET A 147 3.69 -0.08 -8.74
C MET A 147 3.16 1.06 -9.61
N ARG A 148 3.91 2.16 -9.78
CA ARG A 148 3.53 3.28 -10.66
C ARG A 148 3.38 2.82 -12.11
N ARG A 149 4.27 1.94 -12.58
CA ARG A 149 4.17 1.36 -13.93
C ARG A 149 2.90 0.54 -14.08
N THR A 150 2.63 -0.36 -13.13
CA THR A 150 1.43 -1.21 -13.13
C THR A 150 0.16 -0.37 -13.06
N ALA A 151 0.13 0.66 -12.21
CA ALA A 151 -0.99 1.60 -12.11
C ALA A 151 -1.28 2.31 -13.43
N ARG A 152 -0.23 2.73 -14.16
CA ARG A 152 -0.37 3.37 -15.48
C ARG A 152 -0.94 2.40 -16.52
N GLU A 153 -0.39 1.18 -16.58
CA GLU A 153 -0.87 0.12 -17.49
C GLU A 153 -2.37 -0.16 -17.24
N MET A 154 -2.79 -0.32 -15.98
CA MET A 154 -4.19 -0.51 -15.61
C MET A 154 -5.08 0.69 -15.99
N ALA A 155 -4.58 1.91 -15.80
CA ALA A 155 -5.34 3.12 -16.12
C ALA A 155 -5.52 3.29 -17.65
N ASP A 156 -4.54 2.89 -18.45
CA ASP A 156 -4.61 2.94 -19.91
C ASP A 156 -5.56 1.86 -20.45
N ASP A 157 -5.51 0.62 -19.92
CA ASP A 157 -6.45 -0.45 -20.28
C ASP A 157 -7.91 -0.07 -19.97
N ALA A 158 -8.14 0.67 -18.87
CA ALA A 158 -9.48 1.15 -18.49
C ALA A 158 -10.00 2.32 -19.36
N ARG A 159 -9.17 2.90 -20.24
CA ARG A 159 -9.57 3.92 -21.22
C ARG A 159 -9.95 3.34 -22.58
N THR A 160 -9.46 2.15 -22.93
CA THR A 160 -9.78 1.45 -24.19
C THR A 160 -11.10 0.70 -24.14
#